data_AF-A0A439DER3-F1
#
_entry.id   AF-A0A439DER3-F1
#
_cell.length_a   1.000
_cell.length_b   1.000
_cell.length_c   1.000
_cell.angle_alpha   90.00
_cell.angle_beta   90.00
_cell.angle_gamma   90.00
#
_symmetry.space_group_name_H-M   'P 1'
#
loop_
_entity.id
_entity.type
_entity.pdbx_description
1 polymer ?
#
loop_
_entity_poly.entity_id
_entity_poly.type
_entity_poly.pdbx_seq_one_letter_code
_entity_poly.pdbx_strand_id
1 'polypeptide(L)'
;MLTRFDRIVEEDLESALIMEDDMDWDIRLKGQLKQVAEGARTLMPTSTQSSSPYGNGWDVIWMGHCGEIFPEVLPENLGKPEHPKYIIYDDETVPPLSKVSGLVNFGEYPEFTRFVHVAGGPICSFAYALSQSGARKVLMGLSVDRLGGAFDNALADFCRDGASGNLNGLQAKCISVTPPIFFHHRAKGRITKDSDIQKIEDDDLPIRKKGTTENIVWSARNNIRNMMLGLKPENQFDK
;
A
#
# COMPACT_ATOMS: atom_id res chain seq x y z
N MET A 1 -0.75 15.52 -13.48
CA MET A 1 -0.63 14.08 -13.14
C MET A 1 -2.00 13.41 -13.24
N LEU A 2 -2.64 13.46 -14.41
CA LEU A 2 -3.98 12.88 -14.66
C LEU A 2 -3.91 11.71 -15.66
N THR A 3 -2.71 11.26 -16.05
CA THR A 3 -2.49 10.69 -17.39
C THR A 3 -2.15 9.20 -17.44
N ARG A 4 -2.55 8.37 -16.45
CA ARG A 4 -2.39 6.91 -16.62
C ARG A 4 -3.55 6.00 -16.18
N PHE A 5 -4.54 6.47 -15.43
CA PHE A 5 -5.70 5.61 -15.05
C PHE A 5 -6.75 5.53 -16.17
N ASP A 6 -6.87 6.60 -16.96
CA ASP A 6 -7.60 6.67 -18.23
C ASP A 6 -7.21 5.51 -19.15
N ARG A 7 -5.91 5.21 -19.24
CA ARG A 7 -5.38 4.11 -20.04
C ARG A 7 -5.95 2.73 -19.69
N ILE A 8 -6.26 2.47 -18.41
CA ILE A 8 -6.90 1.21 -17.99
C ILE A 8 -8.26 1.06 -18.67
N VAL A 9 -8.99 2.18 -18.78
CA VAL A 9 -10.33 2.22 -19.39
C VAL A 9 -10.26 2.28 -20.92
N GLU A 10 -9.35 3.08 -21.47
CA GLU A 10 -9.19 3.27 -22.92
C GLU A 10 -8.65 2.01 -23.62
N GLU A 11 -7.74 1.29 -22.98
CA GLU A 11 -7.14 0.05 -23.53
C GLU A 11 -7.85 -1.22 -23.04
N ASP A 12 -8.95 -1.10 -22.30
CA ASP A 12 -9.73 -2.21 -21.72
C ASP A 12 -8.85 -3.21 -20.94
N LEU A 13 -7.94 -2.68 -20.11
CA LEU A 13 -7.08 -3.49 -19.25
C LEU A 13 -7.87 -3.97 -18.03
N GLU A 14 -7.75 -5.26 -17.65
CA GLU A 14 -8.43 -5.81 -16.47
C GLU A 14 -8.05 -5.08 -15.18
N SER A 15 -6.77 -4.72 -15.05
CA SER A 15 -6.22 -3.95 -13.94
C SER A 15 -4.82 -3.41 -14.28
N ALA A 16 -4.33 -2.48 -13.48
CA ALA A 16 -2.93 -2.07 -13.49
C ALA A 16 -2.41 -1.81 -12.07
N LEU A 17 -1.14 -2.13 -11.83
CA LEU A 17 -0.39 -1.68 -10.65
C LEU A 17 0.30 -0.35 -10.98
N ILE A 18 0.04 0.67 -10.17
CA ILE A 18 0.66 1.99 -10.24
C ILE A 18 1.57 2.14 -9.02
N MET A 19 2.77 2.69 -9.24
CA MET A 19 3.80 2.82 -8.22
C MET A 19 4.62 4.08 -8.48
N GLU A 20 5.00 4.75 -7.40
CA GLU A 20 5.96 5.86 -7.43
C GLU A 20 7.38 5.36 -7.78
N ASP A 21 8.23 6.21 -8.34
CA ASP A 21 9.51 5.81 -8.94
C ASP A 21 10.65 5.57 -7.93
N ASP A 22 10.47 6.01 -6.69
CA ASP A 22 11.38 5.88 -5.55
C ASP A 22 10.97 4.77 -4.57
N MET A 23 10.08 3.87 -5.00
CA MET A 23 9.63 2.73 -4.19
C MET A 23 10.62 1.56 -4.17
N ASP A 24 10.57 0.79 -3.08
CA ASP A 24 11.32 -0.45 -2.88
C ASP A 24 10.47 -1.51 -2.17
N TRP A 25 10.91 -2.76 -2.25
CA TRP A 25 10.18 -3.94 -1.79
C TRP A 25 11.14 -5.02 -1.28
N ASP A 26 10.59 -6.02 -0.59
CA ASP A 26 11.38 -7.19 -0.15
C ASP A 26 11.71 -8.07 -1.36
N ILE A 27 12.92 -8.63 -1.44
CA ILE A 27 13.32 -9.57 -2.52
C ILE A 27 12.37 -10.78 -2.64
N ARG A 28 11.58 -11.08 -1.60
CA ARG A 28 10.55 -12.13 -1.58
C ARG A 28 9.18 -11.65 -2.06
N LEU A 29 9.10 -10.54 -2.79
CA LEU A 29 7.87 -9.90 -3.28
C LEU A 29 6.82 -10.88 -3.85
N LYS A 30 7.23 -11.88 -4.63
CA LYS A 30 6.30 -12.86 -5.21
C LYS A 30 5.52 -13.63 -4.15
N GLY A 31 6.15 -13.98 -3.02
CA GLY A 31 5.49 -14.64 -1.89
C GLY A 31 4.47 -13.72 -1.22
N GLN A 32 4.86 -12.46 -0.98
CA GLN A 32 3.97 -11.45 -0.40
C GLN A 32 2.75 -11.21 -1.30
N LEU A 33 2.95 -11.05 -2.60
CA LEU A 33 1.88 -10.83 -3.57
C LEU A 33 0.90 -12.02 -3.64
N LYS A 34 1.37 -13.26 -3.41
CA LYS A 34 0.50 -14.43 -3.32
C LYS A 34 -0.41 -14.37 -2.09
N GLN A 35 0.13 -13.99 -0.93
CA GLN A 35 -0.67 -13.83 0.29
C GLN A 35 -1.67 -12.68 0.16
N VAL A 36 -1.28 -11.57 -0.48
CA VAL A 36 -2.20 -10.46 -0.79
C VAL A 36 -3.34 -10.94 -1.71
N ALA A 37 -3.05 -11.78 -2.69
CA ALA A 37 -4.05 -12.36 -3.56
C ALA A 37 -5.05 -13.28 -2.81
N GLU A 38 -4.55 -14.10 -1.88
CA GLU A 38 -5.39 -14.94 -1.01
C GLU A 38 -6.28 -14.10 -0.09
N GLY A 39 -5.73 -13.05 0.52
CA GLY A 39 -6.49 -12.09 1.31
C GLY A 39 -7.55 -11.36 0.49
N ALA A 40 -7.20 -10.88 -0.72
CA ALA A 40 -8.14 -10.20 -1.60
C ALA A 40 -9.35 -11.04 -1.96
N ARG A 41 -9.14 -12.33 -2.30
CA ARG A 41 -10.23 -13.28 -2.58
C ARG A 41 -11.09 -13.59 -1.36
N THR A 42 -10.46 -13.64 -0.18
CA THR A 42 -11.17 -13.90 1.08
C THR A 42 -12.10 -12.75 1.45
N LEU A 43 -11.62 -11.51 1.29
CA LEU A 43 -12.38 -10.31 1.64
C LEU A 43 -13.42 -9.93 0.58
N MET A 44 -13.14 -10.20 -0.69
CA MET A 44 -14.01 -9.85 -1.82
C MET A 44 -14.39 -11.11 -2.63
N PRO A 45 -15.15 -12.05 -2.03
CA PRO A 45 -15.56 -13.26 -2.71
C PRO A 45 -16.46 -12.91 -3.91
N THR A 46 -16.22 -13.57 -5.03
CA THR A 46 -17.01 -13.41 -6.26
C THR A 46 -17.56 -14.76 -6.69
N SER A 47 -18.77 -14.76 -7.26
CA SER A 47 -19.47 -15.98 -7.68
C SER A 47 -18.91 -16.61 -8.94
N THR A 48 -18.13 -15.85 -9.71
CA THR A 48 -17.54 -16.27 -10.98
C THR A 48 -16.09 -16.66 -10.82
N GLN A 49 -15.66 -17.74 -11.47
CA GLN A 49 -14.25 -18.09 -11.55
C GLN A 49 -13.49 -16.97 -12.28
N SER A 50 -12.63 -16.26 -11.54
CA SER A 50 -11.82 -15.16 -12.05
C SER A 50 -10.42 -15.64 -12.44
N SER A 51 -9.95 -15.22 -13.62
CA SER A 51 -8.58 -15.41 -14.13
C SER A 51 -7.54 -14.62 -13.33
N SER A 52 -7.93 -13.48 -12.75
CA SER A 52 -7.06 -12.67 -11.90
C SER A 52 -6.76 -13.40 -10.59
N PRO A 53 -5.49 -13.55 -10.17
CA PRO A 53 -5.14 -14.17 -8.89
C PRO A 53 -5.74 -13.43 -7.69
N TYR A 54 -6.05 -12.14 -7.80
CA TYR A 54 -6.65 -11.32 -6.75
C TYR A 54 -8.19 -11.35 -6.75
N GLY A 55 -8.81 -12.07 -7.70
CA GLY A 55 -10.23 -11.95 -8.00
C GLY A 55 -10.56 -10.63 -8.71
N ASN A 56 -11.85 -10.41 -8.95
CA ASN A 56 -12.41 -9.26 -9.68
C ASN A 56 -13.43 -8.46 -8.85
N GLY A 57 -13.47 -8.67 -7.53
CA GLY A 57 -14.44 -8.04 -6.63
C GLY A 57 -13.99 -6.71 -6.02
N TRP A 58 -12.74 -6.30 -6.25
CA TRP A 58 -12.12 -5.10 -5.69
C TRP A 58 -12.02 -3.97 -6.71
N ASP A 59 -11.99 -2.73 -6.23
CA ASP A 59 -11.78 -1.52 -7.03
C ASP A 59 -10.34 -0.99 -6.89
N VAL A 60 -9.81 -0.99 -5.65
CA VAL A 60 -8.45 -0.57 -5.32
C VAL A 60 -7.79 -1.63 -4.43
N ILE A 61 -6.53 -1.97 -4.70
CA ILE A 61 -5.67 -2.66 -3.73
C ILE A 61 -4.49 -1.76 -3.42
N TRP A 62 -4.46 -1.21 -2.21
CA TRP A 62 -3.36 -0.38 -1.70
C TRP A 62 -2.27 -1.29 -1.14
N MET A 63 -1.09 -1.28 -1.77
CA MET A 63 0.02 -2.18 -1.43
C MET A 63 1.20 -1.42 -0.82
N GLY A 64 1.26 -0.10 -1.00
CA GLY A 64 2.24 0.79 -0.41
C GLY A 64 1.60 2.08 0.06
N HIS A 65 1.80 2.40 1.32
CA HIS A 65 1.33 3.62 1.97
C HIS A 65 2.27 3.98 3.12
N CYS A 66 2.26 5.22 3.58
CA CYS A 66 2.99 5.70 4.74
C CYS A 66 2.46 5.10 6.06
N GLY A 67 1.16 4.80 6.10
CA GLY A 67 0.48 4.27 7.27
C GLY A 67 -1.04 4.36 7.10
N GLU A 68 -1.75 3.53 7.82
CA GLU A 68 -3.20 3.48 7.80
C GLU A 68 -3.72 2.98 9.15
N ILE A 69 -4.95 3.38 9.49
CA ILE A 69 -5.72 2.87 10.62
C ILE A 69 -6.80 1.90 10.12
N PHE A 70 -7.23 0.95 10.95
CA PHE A 70 -8.34 0.08 10.55
C PHE A 70 -9.66 0.85 10.50
N PRO A 71 -10.51 0.65 9.48
CA PRO A 71 -11.71 1.47 9.25
C PRO A 71 -12.66 1.52 10.43
N GLU A 72 -12.73 0.48 11.28
CA GLU A 72 -13.61 0.46 12.46
C GLU A 72 -13.25 1.49 13.55
N VAL A 73 -12.03 2.03 13.56
CA VAL A 73 -11.65 3.07 14.55
C VAL A 73 -12.10 4.47 14.11
N LEU A 74 -12.62 4.62 12.89
CA LEU A 74 -13.07 5.91 12.36
C LEU A 74 -14.42 6.32 12.94
N PRO A 75 -14.64 7.63 13.19
CA PRO A 75 -15.89 8.14 13.75
C PRO A 75 -17.16 7.67 13.03
N GLU A 76 -17.14 7.64 11.70
CA GLU A 76 -18.27 7.24 10.87
C GLU A 76 -18.57 5.73 10.90
N ASN A 77 -17.66 4.92 11.45
CA ASN A 77 -17.82 3.46 11.58
C ASN A 77 -18.06 3.01 13.03
N LEU A 78 -18.06 3.94 13.99
CA LEU A 78 -18.36 3.62 15.38
C LEU A 78 -19.75 2.97 15.52
N GLY A 79 -19.79 1.82 16.19
CA GLY A 79 -21.01 1.04 16.40
C GLY A 79 -21.44 0.16 15.21
N LYS A 80 -20.68 0.15 14.11
CA LYS A 80 -20.86 -0.84 13.03
C LYS A 80 -20.06 -2.12 13.33
N PRO A 81 -20.41 -3.26 12.72
CA PRO A 81 -19.57 -4.46 12.79
C PRO A 81 -18.16 -4.17 12.27
N GLU A 82 -17.16 -4.81 12.89
CA GLU A 82 -15.78 -4.69 12.43
C GLU A 82 -15.62 -5.17 10.99
N HIS A 83 -14.78 -4.46 10.23
CA HIS A 83 -14.46 -4.88 8.88
C HIS A 83 -13.59 -6.13 8.90
N PRO A 84 -13.84 -7.08 7.97
CA PRO A 84 -13.09 -8.33 7.92
C PRO A 84 -11.61 -8.07 7.58
N LYS A 85 -10.74 -8.90 8.16
CA LYS A 85 -9.29 -8.89 7.95
C LYS A 85 -8.83 -10.30 7.64
N TYR A 86 -7.92 -10.43 6.69
CA TYR A 86 -7.15 -11.64 6.45
C TYR A 86 -5.78 -11.45 7.10
N ILE A 87 -5.49 -12.28 8.10
CA ILE A 87 -4.31 -12.15 8.95
C ILE A 87 -3.27 -13.17 8.51
N ILE A 88 -2.06 -12.70 8.27
CA ILE A 88 -0.89 -13.49 7.94
C ILE A 88 0.02 -13.47 9.16
N TYR A 89 0.18 -14.64 9.79
CA TYR A 89 1.08 -14.83 10.92
C TYR A 89 2.45 -15.30 10.44
N ASP A 90 3.47 -15.12 11.29
CA ASP A 90 4.84 -15.58 11.06
C ASP A 90 5.42 -15.12 9.70
N ASP A 91 5.03 -13.92 9.26
CA ASP A 91 5.53 -13.33 8.02
C ASP A 91 6.93 -12.74 8.26
N GLU A 92 7.96 -13.52 7.94
CA GLU A 92 9.36 -13.10 7.99
C GLU A 92 9.69 -11.87 7.13
N THR A 93 8.76 -11.38 6.29
CA THR A 93 8.91 -10.12 5.53
C THR A 93 8.43 -8.89 6.28
N VAL A 94 7.78 -9.07 7.43
CA VAL A 94 7.46 -8.01 8.38
C VAL A 94 8.69 -7.78 9.28
N PRO A 95 9.12 -6.53 9.49
CA PRO A 95 10.21 -6.26 10.43
C PRO A 95 9.80 -6.56 11.88
N PRO A 96 10.77 -6.72 12.79
CA PRO A 96 10.52 -6.76 14.22
C PRO A 96 9.73 -5.53 14.71
N LEU A 97 9.03 -5.64 15.84
CA LEU A 97 8.17 -4.57 16.38
C LEU A 97 8.91 -3.24 16.58
N SER A 98 10.21 -3.28 16.89
CA SER A 98 11.05 -2.08 17.04
C SER A 98 11.39 -1.35 15.73
N LYS A 99 11.04 -1.95 14.58
CA LYS A 99 11.38 -1.49 13.23
C LYS A 99 10.17 -1.35 12.31
N VAL A 100 9.04 -1.97 12.67
CA VAL A 100 7.78 -1.75 11.97
C VAL A 100 7.25 -0.36 12.30
N SER A 101 6.69 0.31 11.29
CA SER A 101 6.06 1.61 11.44
C SER A 101 4.65 1.59 10.84
N GLY A 102 3.82 2.52 11.29
CA GLY A 102 2.44 2.65 10.85
C GLY A 102 1.59 3.35 11.90
N LEU A 103 0.28 3.34 11.67
CA LEU A 103 -0.70 3.93 12.57
C LEU A 103 -1.46 2.87 13.38
N VAL A 104 -1.35 1.60 12.99
CA VAL A 104 -1.85 0.45 13.77
C VAL A 104 -0.91 0.20 14.96
N ASN A 105 -1.50 -0.11 16.12
CA ASN A 105 -0.75 -0.55 17.28
C ASN A 105 -0.30 -2.02 17.12
N PHE A 106 0.83 -2.25 16.46
CA PHE A 106 1.35 -3.61 16.23
C PHE A 106 1.66 -4.40 17.51
N GLY A 107 1.81 -3.73 18.66
CA GLY A 107 2.02 -4.39 19.95
C GLY A 107 0.82 -5.18 20.47
N GLU A 108 -0.36 -5.00 19.89
CA GLU A 108 -1.57 -5.78 20.21
C GLU A 108 -1.63 -7.13 19.50
N TYR A 109 -0.71 -7.40 18.57
CA TYR A 109 -0.68 -8.60 17.74
C TYR A 109 0.64 -9.36 17.92
N PRO A 110 0.68 -10.66 17.58
CA PRO A 110 1.94 -11.39 17.50
C PRO A 110 2.94 -10.67 16.60
N GLU A 111 4.22 -10.72 16.95
CA GLU A 111 5.27 -10.20 16.08
C GLU A 111 5.23 -10.91 14.71
N PHE A 112 5.68 -10.23 13.66
CA PHE A 112 5.64 -10.73 12.28
C PHE A 112 4.22 -10.96 11.72
N THR A 113 3.25 -10.15 12.17
CA THR A 113 1.88 -10.19 11.65
C THR A 113 1.69 -9.16 10.53
N ARG A 114 1.07 -9.58 9.41
CA ARG A 114 0.59 -8.72 8.33
C ARG A 114 -0.91 -8.88 8.15
N PHE A 115 -1.58 -7.80 7.77
CA PHE A 115 -3.01 -7.75 7.51
C PHE A 115 -3.24 -7.42 6.05
N VAL A 116 -4.15 -8.16 5.41
CA VAL A 116 -4.88 -7.69 4.24
C VAL A 116 -6.28 -7.34 4.73
N HIS A 117 -6.73 -6.11 4.55
CA HIS A 117 -7.95 -5.62 5.18
C HIS A 117 -8.70 -4.61 4.30
N VAL A 118 -9.95 -4.30 4.64
CA VAL A 118 -10.65 -3.17 4.01
C VAL A 118 -9.92 -1.87 4.35
N ALA A 119 -9.70 -1.01 3.35
CA ALA A 119 -9.00 0.26 3.54
C ALA A 119 -9.89 1.27 4.29
N GLY A 120 -9.39 1.85 5.37
CA GLY A 120 -9.97 2.94 6.15
C GLY A 120 -9.44 4.34 5.79
N GLY A 121 -8.47 4.46 4.89
CA GLY A 121 -7.94 5.73 4.42
C GLY A 121 -6.41 5.72 4.49
N PRO A 122 -5.74 5.00 3.59
CA PRO A 122 -4.28 4.93 3.58
C PRO A 122 -3.66 6.28 3.26
N ILE A 123 -2.56 6.62 3.93
CA ILE A 123 -1.81 7.86 3.70
C ILE A 123 -0.70 7.59 2.68
N CYS A 124 -0.48 8.49 1.72
CA CYS A 124 0.48 8.35 0.61
C CYS A 124 0.11 7.24 -0.39
N SER A 125 0.41 7.46 -1.67
CA SER A 125 0.05 6.59 -2.78
C SER A 125 1.22 5.79 -3.37
N PHE A 126 2.17 5.39 -2.52
CA PHE A 126 3.41 4.68 -2.89
C PHE A 126 3.20 3.56 -3.91
N ALA A 127 2.23 2.67 -3.66
CA ALA A 127 1.82 1.66 -4.64
C ALA A 127 0.37 1.24 -4.44
N TYR A 128 -0.39 1.20 -5.52
CA TYR A 128 -1.77 0.72 -5.52
C TYR A 128 -2.15 0.14 -6.88
N ALA A 129 -3.00 -0.88 -6.87
CA ALA A 129 -3.60 -1.41 -8.07
C ALA A 129 -5.02 -0.87 -8.25
N LEU A 130 -5.40 -0.59 -9.49
CA LEU A 130 -6.78 -0.29 -9.88
C LEU A 130 -7.30 -1.41 -10.78
N SER A 131 -8.49 -1.90 -10.47
CA SER A 131 -9.24 -2.73 -11.42
C SER A 131 -9.87 -1.84 -12.47
N GLN A 132 -10.34 -2.42 -13.57
CA GLN A 132 -11.02 -1.64 -14.61
C GLN A 132 -12.26 -0.92 -14.05
N SER A 133 -13.08 -1.59 -13.22
CA SER A 133 -14.22 -0.95 -12.56
C SER A 133 -13.78 0.15 -11.59
N GLY A 134 -12.71 -0.09 -10.85
CA GLY A 134 -12.12 0.90 -9.95
C GLY A 134 -11.62 2.14 -10.69
N ALA A 135 -10.94 1.97 -11.82
CA ALA A 135 -10.47 3.06 -12.66
C ALA A 135 -11.63 3.94 -13.16
N ARG A 136 -12.74 3.33 -13.61
CA ARG A 136 -13.95 4.07 -13.99
C ARG A 136 -14.55 4.87 -12.84
N LYS A 137 -14.64 4.27 -11.64
CA LYS A 137 -15.14 4.96 -10.43
C LYS A 137 -14.23 6.10 -10.01
N VAL A 138 -12.92 5.91 -10.00
CA VAL A 138 -11.94 6.95 -9.67
C VAL A 138 -12.02 8.11 -10.66
N LEU A 139 -12.09 7.83 -11.96
CA LEU A 139 -12.28 8.87 -12.99
C LEU A 139 -13.59 9.64 -12.80
N MET A 140 -14.69 8.95 -12.46
CA MET A 140 -15.96 9.58 -12.14
C MET A 140 -15.84 10.49 -10.90
N GLY A 141 -15.25 9.99 -9.81
CA GLY A 141 -15.08 10.76 -8.57
C GLY A 141 -14.19 11.99 -8.73
N LEU A 142 -13.09 11.87 -9.50
CA LEU A 142 -12.19 13.00 -9.79
C LEU A 142 -12.82 14.03 -10.75
N SER A 143 -13.64 13.60 -11.71
CA SER A 143 -14.14 14.47 -12.78
C SER A 143 -15.50 15.11 -12.47
N VAL A 144 -16.39 14.37 -11.81
CA VAL A 144 -17.80 14.76 -11.58
C VAL A 144 -18.00 15.22 -10.15
N ASP A 145 -17.62 14.37 -9.19
CA ASP A 145 -17.86 14.62 -7.76
C ASP A 145 -16.79 15.51 -7.11
N ARG A 146 -15.76 15.89 -7.89
CA ARG A 146 -14.62 16.73 -7.48
C ARG A 146 -13.99 16.26 -6.17
N LEU A 147 -13.56 15.00 -6.11
CA LEU A 147 -12.60 14.58 -5.07
C LEU A 147 -11.46 15.61 -5.00
N GLY A 148 -11.40 16.33 -3.87
CA GLY A 148 -10.58 17.52 -3.72
C GLY A 148 -9.24 17.23 -3.06
N GLY A 149 -8.28 18.14 -3.23
CA GLY A 149 -6.96 18.04 -2.60
C GLY A 149 -5.93 17.30 -3.44
N ALA A 150 -4.86 16.85 -2.78
CA ALA A 150 -3.83 16.02 -3.40
C ALA A 150 -4.41 14.63 -3.75
N PHE A 151 -3.87 14.00 -4.79
CA PHE A 151 -4.44 12.77 -5.36
C PHE A 151 -4.50 11.61 -4.35
N ASP A 152 -3.47 11.48 -3.51
CA ASP A 152 -3.41 10.50 -2.43
C ASP A 152 -4.55 10.68 -1.43
N ASN A 153 -4.83 11.92 -1.01
CA ASN A 153 -5.97 12.22 -0.14
C ASN A 153 -7.31 11.92 -0.81
N ALA A 154 -7.46 12.30 -2.08
CA ALA A 154 -8.67 12.01 -2.86
C ALA A 154 -8.94 10.50 -2.98
N LEU A 155 -7.90 9.69 -3.21
CA LEU A 155 -8.03 8.24 -3.29
C LEU A 155 -8.30 7.61 -1.92
N ALA A 156 -7.68 8.13 -0.86
CA ALA A 156 -7.95 7.71 0.52
C ALA A 156 -9.40 7.97 0.92
N ASP A 157 -9.92 9.17 0.62
CA ASP A 157 -11.31 9.55 0.87
C ASP A 157 -12.29 8.68 0.08
N PHE A 158 -11.98 8.38 -1.20
CA PHE A 158 -12.76 7.45 -2.02
C PHE A 158 -12.88 6.08 -1.36
N CYS A 159 -11.79 5.55 -0.82
CA CYS A 159 -11.80 4.25 -0.13
C CYS A 159 -12.50 4.29 1.23
N ARG A 160 -12.27 5.35 2.01
CA ARG A 160 -12.89 5.59 3.31
C ARG A 160 -14.41 5.72 3.20
N ASP A 161 -14.90 6.44 2.20
CA ASP A 161 -16.32 6.57 1.90
C ASP A 161 -16.96 5.20 1.62
N GLY A 162 -16.30 4.37 0.81
CA GLY A 162 -16.72 3.00 0.54
C GLY A 162 -16.76 2.13 1.80
N ALA A 163 -15.72 2.18 2.63
CA ALA A 163 -15.66 1.46 3.91
C ALA A 163 -16.75 1.92 4.89
N SER A 164 -17.18 3.19 4.82
CA SER A 164 -18.28 3.71 5.61
C SER A 164 -19.65 3.14 5.21
N GLY A 165 -19.76 2.51 4.04
CA GLY A 165 -21.03 2.03 3.50
C GLY A 165 -21.93 3.16 3.04
N ASN A 166 -21.37 4.31 2.61
CA ASN A 166 -22.16 5.42 2.07
C ASN A 166 -22.91 4.98 0.80
N LEU A 167 -24.23 4.84 0.92
CA LEU A 167 -25.11 4.41 -0.16
C LEU A 167 -25.26 5.48 -1.26
N ASN A 168 -24.96 6.74 -0.95
CA ASN A 168 -24.99 7.83 -1.92
C ASN A 168 -23.65 8.01 -2.65
N GLY A 169 -22.60 7.30 -2.22
CA GLY A 169 -21.28 7.32 -2.83
C GLY A 169 -21.09 6.24 -3.90
N LEU A 170 -19.86 6.13 -4.40
CA LEU A 170 -19.48 5.15 -5.44
C LEU A 170 -19.30 3.72 -4.91
N GLN A 171 -19.51 3.52 -3.60
CA GLN A 171 -19.41 2.23 -2.92
C GLN A 171 -18.11 1.52 -3.30
N ALA A 172 -16.99 2.24 -3.11
CA ALA A 172 -15.66 1.75 -3.44
C ALA A 172 -15.31 0.51 -2.61
N LYS A 173 -14.79 -0.52 -3.27
CA LYS A 173 -14.29 -1.73 -2.61
C LYS A 173 -12.77 -1.70 -2.57
N CYS A 174 -12.23 -1.10 -1.51
CA CYS A 174 -10.79 -0.96 -1.36
C CYS A 174 -10.22 -1.96 -0.35
N ILE A 175 -9.09 -2.55 -0.71
CA ILE A 175 -8.29 -3.42 0.14
C ILE A 175 -6.96 -2.72 0.39
N SER A 176 -6.39 -2.87 1.58
CA SER A 176 -5.07 -2.39 1.94
C SER A 176 -4.25 -3.49 2.61
N VAL A 177 -2.93 -3.30 2.65
CA VAL A 177 -1.96 -4.25 3.21
C VAL A 177 -1.11 -3.54 4.26
N THR A 178 -1.23 -3.97 5.53
CA THR A 178 -0.56 -3.33 6.68
C THR A 178 0.24 -4.37 7.50
N PRO A 179 1.55 -4.22 7.73
CA PRO A 179 2.44 -3.23 7.12
C PRO A 179 2.45 -3.33 5.59
N PRO A 180 2.84 -2.27 4.87
CA PRO A 180 2.88 -2.26 3.40
C PRO A 180 3.95 -3.19 2.81
N ILE A 181 3.79 -3.60 1.56
CA ILE A 181 4.78 -4.41 0.81
C ILE A 181 5.67 -3.55 -0.11
N PHE A 182 5.22 -2.34 -0.43
CA PHE A 182 6.01 -1.31 -1.12
C PHE A 182 6.17 -0.10 -0.22
N PHE A 183 7.37 0.47 -0.16
CA PHE A 183 7.63 1.66 0.65
C PHE A 183 8.68 2.56 0.01
N HIS A 184 8.66 3.83 0.38
CA HIS A 184 9.65 4.81 -0.07
C HIS A 184 11.07 4.40 0.35
N HIS A 185 11.94 4.26 -0.64
CA HIS A 185 13.37 4.07 -0.45
C HIS A 185 14.11 5.40 -0.23
N ARG A 186 14.66 5.59 0.97
CA ARG A 186 15.55 6.72 1.26
C ARG A 186 16.97 6.38 0.81
N ALA A 187 17.39 6.93 -0.33
CA ALA A 187 18.68 6.63 -0.93
C ALA A 187 19.88 7.10 -0.08
N LYS A 188 21.05 6.50 -0.33
CA LYS A 188 22.34 6.99 0.21
C LYS A 188 22.57 8.43 -0.25
N GLY A 189 22.96 9.32 0.66
CA GLY A 189 23.25 10.72 0.33
C GLY A 189 22.67 11.72 1.32
N ARG A 190 22.41 12.94 0.85
CA ARG A 190 21.82 14.02 1.65
C ARG A 190 20.38 13.68 2.02
N ILE A 191 20.06 13.80 3.31
CA ILE A 191 18.72 13.55 3.85
C ILE A 191 17.69 14.53 3.28
N THR A 192 18.11 15.74 2.93
CA THR A 192 17.25 16.75 2.28
C THR A 192 16.68 16.33 0.93
N LYS A 193 17.16 15.23 0.34
CA LYS A 193 16.60 14.64 -0.89
C LYS A 193 15.45 13.66 -0.65
N ASP A 194 15.11 13.37 0.61
CA ASP A 194 14.06 12.41 0.93
C ASP A 194 12.64 12.99 0.72
N SER A 195 12.48 14.30 0.58
CA SER A 195 11.17 14.92 0.32
C SER A 195 11.31 16.31 -0.26
N ASP A 196 10.60 16.59 -1.35
CA ASP A 196 10.52 17.94 -1.95
C ASP A 196 9.53 18.86 -1.21
N ILE A 197 8.75 18.33 -0.26
CA ILE A 197 7.75 19.09 0.51
C ILE A 197 8.34 19.56 1.84
N GLN A 198 9.20 18.75 2.47
CA GLN A 198 9.86 19.15 3.69
C GLN A 198 11.05 20.04 3.36
N LYS A 199 10.92 21.34 3.61
CA LYS A 199 12.05 22.28 3.60
C LYS A 199 12.91 22.03 4.83
N ILE A 200 13.77 21.02 4.76
CA ILE A 200 14.81 20.84 5.77
C ILE A 200 15.99 21.71 5.34
N GLU A 201 15.99 22.96 5.81
CA GLU A 201 17.14 23.86 5.67
C GLU A 201 18.16 23.51 6.75
N ASP A 202 19.12 22.63 6.43
CA ASP A 202 20.37 22.55 7.21
C ASP A 202 21.48 21.83 6.41
N ASP A 203 22.59 22.52 6.17
CA ASP A 203 23.80 21.93 5.56
C ASP A 203 24.55 21.00 6.53
N ASP A 204 24.17 20.98 7.82
CA ASP A 204 24.78 20.17 8.87
C ASP A 204 24.10 18.80 9.10
N LEU A 205 23.06 18.46 8.33
CA LEU A 205 22.45 17.14 8.44
C LEU A 205 23.42 16.02 8.05
N PRO A 206 23.46 14.90 8.79
CA PRO A 206 24.35 13.81 8.50
C PRO A 206 24.06 13.21 7.13
N ILE A 207 25.12 12.92 6.36
CA ILE A 207 25.00 12.20 5.10
C ILE A 207 24.68 10.73 5.39
N ARG A 208 23.56 10.23 4.85
CA ARG A 208 23.18 8.82 4.94
C ARG A 208 24.21 7.95 4.22
N LYS A 209 24.87 7.06 4.96
CA LYS A 209 25.94 6.19 4.42
C LYS A 209 25.42 4.99 3.61
N LYS A 210 24.23 4.48 3.94
CA LYS A 210 23.56 3.32 3.30
C LYS A 210 22.09 3.67 3.09
N GLY A 211 21.53 3.38 1.92
CA GLY A 211 20.11 3.56 1.66
C GLY A 211 19.27 2.69 2.60
N THR A 212 18.06 3.12 2.92
CA THR A 212 17.17 2.42 3.84
C THR A 212 15.74 2.50 3.37
N THR A 213 15.03 1.38 3.43
CA THR A 213 13.59 1.32 3.18
C THR A 213 12.90 0.85 4.45
N GLU A 214 12.05 1.70 4.99
CA GLU A 214 11.23 1.40 6.16
C GLU A 214 10.20 0.32 5.83
N ASN A 215 9.80 -0.47 6.83
CA ASN A 215 8.91 -1.64 6.68
C ASN A 215 9.39 -2.79 5.76
N ILE A 216 10.57 -2.68 5.13
CA ILE A 216 11.12 -3.71 4.25
C ILE A 216 12.34 -4.36 4.91
N VAL A 217 12.37 -5.70 5.01
CA VAL A 217 13.47 -6.41 5.68
C VAL A 217 14.65 -6.62 4.73
N TRP A 218 14.43 -7.26 3.59
CA TRP A 218 15.46 -7.43 2.55
C TRP A 218 15.18 -6.51 1.35
N SER A 219 15.58 -5.25 1.46
CA SER A 219 15.45 -4.25 0.39
C SER A 219 16.01 -4.74 -0.94
N ALA A 220 15.20 -4.77 -1.98
CA ALA A 220 15.61 -5.13 -3.33
C ALA A 220 16.61 -4.12 -3.89
N ARG A 221 16.39 -2.81 -3.67
CA ARG A 221 17.34 -1.76 -4.07
C ARG A 221 18.71 -1.93 -3.44
N ASN A 222 18.78 -2.23 -2.15
CA ASN A 222 20.05 -2.46 -1.47
C ASN A 222 20.70 -3.80 -1.84
N ASN A 223 19.91 -4.79 -2.26
CA ASN A 223 20.39 -6.14 -2.59
C ASN A 223 20.61 -6.41 -4.08
N ILE A 224 20.29 -5.48 -4.98
CA ILE A 224 20.38 -5.71 -6.43
C ILE A 224 21.78 -6.20 -6.85
N ARG A 225 22.83 -5.60 -6.29
CA ARG A 225 24.21 -6.02 -6.56
C ARG A 225 24.48 -7.44 -6.05
N ASN A 226 24.03 -7.76 -4.84
CA ASN A 226 24.25 -9.08 -4.25
C ASN A 226 23.52 -10.15 -5.06
N MET A 227 22.27 -9.89 -5.45
CA MET A 227 21.48 -10.78 -6.30
C MET A 227 22.13 -11.01 -7.67
N MET A 228 22.61 -9.95 -8.33
CA MET A 228 23.26 -10.06 -9.66
C MET A 228 24.58 -10.82 -9.62
N LEU A 229 25.29 -10.77 -8.49
CA LEU A 229 26.58 -11.46 -8.31
C LEU A 229 26.45 -12.82 -7.62
N GLY A 230 25.22 -13.29 -7.31
CA GLY A 230 25.01 -14.53 -6.57
C GLY A 230 25.51 -14.50 -5.12
N LEU A 231 25.67 -13.30 -4.55
CA LEU A 231 26.06 -13.11 -3.15
C LEU A 231 24.83 -13.20 -2.24
N LYS A 232 25.08 -13.51 -0.96
CA LYS A 232 24.03 -13.56 0.06
C LYS A 232 23.35 -12.19 0.22
N PRO A 233 22.02 -12.10 0.15
CA PRO A 233 21.30 -10.88 0.46
C PRO A 233 21.48 -10.46 1.93
N GLU A 234 21.53 -9.15 2.15
CA GLU A 234 21.65 -8.51 3.45
C GLU A 234 20.28 -8.04 3.93
N ASN A 235 19.98 -8.35 5.18
CA ASN A 235 18.88 -7.73 5.92
C ASN A 235 19.28 -6.29 6.28
N GLN A 236 18.35 -5.35 6.19
CA GLN A 236 18.59 -3.95 6.55
C GLN A 236 18.68 -3.70 8.07
N PHE A 237 18.16 -4.62 8.88
CA PHE A 237 18.07 -4.49 10.33
C PHE A 237 19.09 -5.34 11.10
N ASP A 238 19.79 -6.25 10.43
CA ASP A 238 20.92 -6.98 11.02
C ASP A 238 22.12 -6.04 11.15
N LYS A 239 22.85 -6.13 12.28
CA LYS A 239 24.05 -5.34 12.55
C LYS A 239 25.31 -5.97 11.99
#